data_AF-A0A9X8BV94-F1
#
_entry.id   AF-A0A9X8BV94-F1
#
_cell.length_a   1.000
_cell.length_b   1.000
_cell.length_c   1.000
_cell.angle_alpha   90.00
_cell.angle_beta   90.00
_cell.angle_gamma   90.00
#
_symmetry.space_group_name_H-M   'P 1'
#
loop_
_entity.id
_entity.type
_entity.pdbx_description
1 polymer ?
#
loop_
_entity_poly.entity_id
_entity_poly.type
_entity_poly.pdbx_seq_one_letter_code
_entity_poly.pdbx_strand_id
1 'polypeptide(L)'
;MSKSYKKKYQTKSPEEKKEAVQALTKKMEKSVEGYFRTPGDLKEYLTFMAKFYHYSPSNISLIQSQFQGASAVGSFSFWKEKGFPVKKGEKGIKILVPNRTVAKFKDKEGTWKTVTKANEQEKKQIESKSVEVKPGRLYFAVGHVFDVSQTNAKAEDLPRIFPNRWLDGSVTDYKSLYKGMEAIAEKKRCENY
;
A
#
# COMPACT_ATOMS: atom_id res chain seq x y z
N MET A 1 3.20 -40.22 21.07
CA MET A 1 3.77 -39.64 19.83
C MET A 1 2.68 -38.81 19.13
N SER A 2 2.75 -37.47 19.14
CA SER A 2 1.73 -36.64 18.49
C SER A 2 2.02 -36.56 16.98
N LYS A 3 1.04 -36.98 16.16
CA LYS A 3 1.14 -36.86 14.70
C LYS A 3 1.01 -35.38 14.32
N SER A 4 2.10 -34.78 13.85
CA SER A 4 2.12 -33.42 13.31
C SER A 4 1.40 -33.40 11.95
N TYR A 5 0.13 -33.03 11.94
CA TYR A 5 -0.64 -32.84 10.72
C TYR A 5 -0.21 -31.54 10.03
N LYS A 6 0.71 -31.63 9.06
CA LYS A 6 1.03 -30.52 8.16
C LYS A 6 -0.17 -30.27 7.24
N LYS A 7 -1.01 -29.29 7.59
CA LYS A 7 -2.15 -28.85 6.77
C LYS A 7 -1.63 -28.33 5.43
N LYS A 8 -1.94 -29.02 4.33
CA LYS A 8 -1.53 -28.63 2.97
C LYS A 8 -2.24 -27.33 2.61
N TYR A 9 -1.49 -26.28 2.29
CA TYR A 9 -2.07 -24.96 1.98
C TYR A 9 -2.78 -25.04 0.63
N GLN A 10 -4.11 -24.93 0.61
CA GLN A 10 -4.87 -24.86 -0.63
C GLN A 10 -4.71 -23.48 -1.26
N THR A 11 -4.38 -23.45 -2.55
CA THR A 11 -4.25 -22.20 -3.30
C THR A 11 -5.62 -21.79 -3.80
N LYS A 12 -6.03 -20.55 -3.50
CA LYS A 12 -7.31 -20.01 -3.94
C LYS A 12 -7.43 -19.96 -5.46
N SER A 13 -8.62 -20.29 -5.98
CA SER A 13 -8.98 -20.14 -7.38
C SER A 13 -8.97 -18.65 -7.82
N PRO A 14 -8.89 -18.36 -9.12
CA PRO A 14 -9.06 -17.01 -9.64
C PRO A 14 -10.37 -16.34 -9.20
N GLU A 15 -11.47 -17.10 -9.18
CA GLU A 15 -12.80 -16.66 -8.77
C GLU A 15 -12.81 -16.30 -7.28
N GLU A 16 -12.28 -17.18 -6.42
CA GLU A 16 -12.17 -16.91 -4.98
C GLU A 16 -11.30 -15.68 -4.67
N LYS A 17 -10.24 -15.44 -5.47
CA LYS A 17 -9.42 -14.23 -5.36
C LYS A 17 -10.20 -12.98 -5.76
N LYS A 18 -10.97 -13.06 -6.84
CA LYS A 18 -11.82 -11.97 -7.32
C LYS A 18 -12.89 -11.62 -6.28
N GLU A 19 -13.56 -12.62 -5.73
CA GLU A 19 -14.55 -12.43 -4.66
C GLU A 19 -13.94 -11.83 -3.40
N ALA A 20 -12.74 -12.29 -3.00
CA ALA A 20 -12.05 -11.73 -1.84
C ALA A 20 -11.69 -10.24 -2.04
N VAL A 21 -11.28 -9.84 -3.24
CA VAL A 21 -11.04 -8.43 -3.59
C VAL A 21 -12.35 -7.64 -3.54
N GLN A 22 -13.42 -8.14 -4.16
CA GLN A 22 -14.73 -7.48 -4.15
C GLN A 22 -15.29 -7.29 -2.73
N ALA A 23 -15.19 -8.31 -1.89
CA ALA A 23 -15.63 -8.24 -0.50
C ALA A 23 -14.81 -7.22 0.30
N LEU A 24 -13.50 -7.13 0.06
CA LEU A 24 -12.64 -6.15 0.71
C LEU A 24 -12.98 -4.72 0.26
N THR A 25 -13.22 -4.52 -1.04
CA THR A 25 -13.66 -3.23 -1.61
C THR A 25 -14.99 -2.78 -1.01
N LYS A 26 -15.99 -3.67 -0.90
CA LYS A 26 -17.28 -3.34 -0.26
C LYS A 26 -17.10 -2.93 1.21
N LYS A 27 -16.20 -3.60 1.95
CA LYS A 27 -15.90 -3.23 3.33
C LYS A 27 -15.24 -1.84 3.42
N MET A 28 -14.35 -1.53 2.48
CA MET A 28 -13.72 -0.21 2.37
C MET A 28 -14.78 0.87 2.12
N GLU A 29 -15.65 0.69 1.12
CA GLU A 29 -16.72 1.65 0.78
C GLU A 29 -17.59 1.98 2.00
N LYS A 30 -18.07 0.96 2.72
CA LYS A 30 -18.85 1.13 3.95
C LYS A 30 -18.09 1.89 5.04
N SER A 31 -16.78 1.67 5.16
CA SER A 31 -15.96 2.35 6.16
C SER A 31 -15.78 3.82 5.82
N VAL A 32 -15.58 4.13 4.53
CA VAL A 32 -15.47 5.50 4.02
C VAL A 32 -16.76 6.28 4.26
N GLU A 33 -17.92 5.70 3.97
CA GLU A 33 -19.23 6.31 4.26
C GLU A 33 -19.40 6.66 5.75
N GLY A 34 -18.85 5.82 6.65
CA GLY A 34 -18.90 6.02 8.09
C GLY A 34 -18.22 7.31 8.55
N TYR A 35 -17.12 7.70 7.91
CA TYR A 35 -16.33 8.86 8.33
C TYR A 35 -16.99 10.22 8.08
N PHE A 36 -18.04 10.26 7.26
CA PHE A 36 -18.74 11.50 6.90
C PHE A 36 -20.06 11.70 7.65
N ARG A 37 -20.34 10.88 8.67
CA ARG A 37 -21.59 10.97 9.45
C ARG A 37 -21.59 12.15 10.42
N THR A 38 -20.46 12.41 11.06
CA THR A 38 -20.30 13.53 12.00
C THR A 38 -18.94 14.21 11.83
N PRO A 39 -18.78 15.47 12.28
CA PRO A 39 -17.47 16.13 12.33
C PRO A 39 -16.45 15.36 13.19
N GLY A 40 -16.91 14.64 14.22
CA GLY A 40 -16.06 13.79 15.07
C GLY A 40 -15.46 12.63 14.30
N ASP A 41 -16.29 11.90 13.55
CA ASP A 41 -15.85 10.75 12.74
C ASP A 41 -14.80 11.17 11.69
N LEU A 42 -15.04 12.33 11.05
CA LEU A 42 -14.10 12.88 10.07
C LEU A 42 -12.77 13.28 10.73
N LYS A 43 -12.83 13.94 11.89
CA LYS A 43 -11.63 14.32 12.65
C LYS A 43 -10.81 13.10 13.05
N GLU A 44 -11.46 12.03 13.52
CA GLU A 44 -10.79 10.78 13.86
C GLU A 44 -10.13 10.13 12.63
N TYR A 45 -10.82 10.09 11.50
CA TYR A 45 -10.26 9.57 10.25
C TYR A 45 -9.05 10.37 9.77
N LEU A 46 -9.13 11.70 9.75
CA LEU A 46 -8.01 12.57 9.36
C LEU A 46 -6.81 12.42 10.29
N THR A 47 -7.07 12.34 11.61
CA THR A 47 -6.02 12.09 12.62
C THR A 47 -5.33 10.74 12.39
N PHE A 48 -6.10 9.72 12.00
CA PHE A 48 -5.54 8.42 11.66
C PHE A 48 -4.75 8.46 10.35
N MET A 49 -5.29 9.13 9.32
CA MET A 49 -4.65 9.29 8.01
C MET A 49 -3.27 9.96 8.10
N ALA A 50 -3.13 10.95 8.98
CA ALA A 50 -1.86 11.64 9.23
C ALA A 50 -0.72 10.70 9.64
N LYS A 51 -1.03 9.51 10.19
CA LYS A 51 -0.02 8.51 10.58
C LYS A 51 0.54 7.70 9.40
N PHE A 52 -0.11 7.71 8.22
CA PHE A 52 0.14 6.76 7.12
C PHE A 52 0.35 7.44 5.75
N TYR A 53 1.31 8.36 5.66
CA TYR A 53 1.58 9.19 4.46
C TYR A 53 1.97 8.43 3.17
N HIS A 54 2.34 7.15 3.25
CA HIS A 54 2.66 6.32 2.08
C HIS A 54 1.51 5.42 1.59
N TYR A 55 0.36 5.42 2.26
CA TYR A 55 -0.78 4.58 1.89
C TYR A 55 -1.88 5.41 1.24
N SER A 56 -2.62 4.80 0.30
CA SER A 56 -3.82 5.42 -0.26
C SER A 56 -4.91 5.58 0.81
N PRO A 57 -5.78 6.60 0.72
CA PRO A 57 -6.92 6.77 1.64
C PRO A 57 -7.78 5.50 1.78
N SER A 58 -7.95 4.77 0.68
CA SER A 58 -8.58 3.45 0.62
C SER A 58 -7.93 2.43 1.56
N ASN A 59 -6.60 2.27 1.46
CA ASN A 59 -5.88 1.33 2.32
C ASN A 59 -5.82 1.81 3.78
N ILE A 60 -5.75 3.13 4.01
CA ILE A 60 -5.84 3.71 5.35
C ILE A 60 -7.18 3.36 6.01
N SER A 61 -8.29 3.51 5.28
CA SER A 61 -9.62 3.13 5.77
C SER A 61 -9.72 1.63 6.07
N LEU A 62 -9.16 0.79 5.21
CA LEU A 62 -9.09 -0.66 5.44
C LEU A 62 -8.30 -0.99 6.70
N ILE A 63 -7.17 -0.32 6.94
CA ILE A 63 -6.37 -0.53 8.15
C ILE A 63 -7.16 -0.11 9.38
N GLN A 64 -7.72 1.10 9.41
CA GLN A 64 -8.47 1.61 10.56
C GLN A 64 -9.67 0.72 10.92
N SER A 65 -10.44 0.27 9.93
CA SER A 65 -11.64 -0.57 10.14
C SER A 65 -11.34 -2.03 10.53
N GLN A 66 -10.08 -2.45 10.46
CA GLN A 66 -9.64 -3.78 10.87
C GLN A 66 -8.80 -3.75 12.15
N PHE A 67 -8.13 -2.63 12.42
CA PHE A 67 -7.23 -2.45 13.55
C PHE A 67 -7.30 -0.99 14.03
N GLN A 68 -8.32 -0.70 14.84
CA GLN A 68 -8.50 0.60 15.46
C GLN A 68 -7.34 0.83 16.44
N GLY A 69 -6.45 1.76 16.11
CA GLY A 69 -5.24 2.03 16.89
C GLY A 69 -3.92 1.65 16.20
N ALA A 70 -3.95 1.17 14.94
CA ALA A 70 -2.73 0.98 14.19
C ALA A 70 -1.90 2.28 14.16
N SER A 71 -0.59 2.13 14.38
CA SER A 71 0.36 3.23 14.54
C SER A 71 1.47 3.14 13.50
N ALA A 72 1.95 1.93 13.22
CA ALA A 72 2.97 1.69 12.22
C ALA A 72 2.78 0.34 11.56
N VAL A 73 2.47 0.34 10.25
CA VAL A 73 2.20 -0.89 9.51
C VAL A 73 3.23 -1.15 8.44
N GLY A 74 3.51 -2.43 8.23
CA GLY A 74 4.42 -2.94 7.19
C GLY A 74 4.03 -4.35 6.78
N SER A 75 4.53 -4.82 5.64
CA SER A 75 4.35 -6.21 5.23
C SER A 75 5.12 -7.16 6.15
N PHE A 76 4.78 -8.45 6.12
CA PHE A 76 5.55 -9.46 6.87
C PHE A 76 7.04 -9.45 6.49
N SER A 77 7.34 -9.31 5.19
CA SER A 77 8.71 -9.26 4.69
C SER A 77 9.44 -8.01 5.16
N PHE A 78 8.78 -6.85 5.14
CA PHE A 78 9.33 -5.60 5.65
C PHE A 78 9.76 -5.74 7.11
N TRP A 79 8.86 -6.26 7.96
CA TRP A 79 9.14 -6.45 9.38
C TRP A 79 10.29 -7.44 9.62
N LYS A 80 10.32 -8.54 8.86
CA LYS A 80 11.42 -9.51 8.90
C LYS A 80 12.76 -8.89 8.50
N GLU A 81 12.79 -8.11 7.42
CA GLU A 81 13.99 -7.43 6.91
C GLU A 81 14.54 -6.41 7.93
N LYS A 82 13.64 -5.73 8.65
CA LYS A 82 14.02 -4.75 9.70
C LYS A 82 14.47 -5.39 11.02
N GLY A 83 14.46 -6.72 11.12
CA GLY A 83 14.87 -7.45 12.31
C GLY A 83 13.78 -7.68 13.36
N PHE A 84 12.53 -7.33 13.04
CA PHE A 84 11.39 -7.42 13.95
C PHE A 84 10.29 -8.30 13.36
N PRO A 85 10.49 -9.62 13.26
CA PRO A 85 9.50 -10.49 12.66
C PRO A 85 8.16 -10.41 13.39
N VAL A 86 7.08 -10.57 12.62
CA VAL A 86 5.72 -10.65 13.16
C VAL A 86 5.60 -11.85 14.10
N LYS A 87 4.98 -11.64 15.26
CA LYS A 87 4.77 -12.67 16.27
C LYS A 87 3.91 -13.81 15.71
N LYS A 88 4.18 -15.03 16.15
CA LYS A 88 3.43 -16.21 15.71
C LYS A 88 1.97 -16.10 16.16
N GLY A 89 1.04 -16.31 15.23
CA GLY A 89 -0.40 -16.30 15.50
C GLY A 89 -1.09 -14.97 15.22
N GLU A 90 -0.33 -13.91 14.94
CA GLU A 90 -0.86 -12.60 14.58
C GLU A 90 -1.65 -12.64 13.28
N LYS A 91 -2.76 -11.88 13.25
CA LYS A 91 -3.63 -11.77 12.08
C LYS A 91 -3.24 -10.55 11.26
N GLY A 92 -3.02 -10.75 9.97
CA GLY A 92 -2.70 -9.67 9.04
C GLY A 92 -3.92 -8.80 8.73
N ILE A 93 -3.68 -7.50 8.62
CA ILE A 93 -4.61 -6.48 8.18
C ILE A 93 -4.67 -6.51 6.65
N LYS A 94 -5.86 -6.69 6.08
CA LYS A 94 -6.02 -6.83 4.63
C LYS A 94 -5.98 -5.48 3.94
N ILE A 95 -5.20 -5.38 2.86
CA ILE A 95 -5.11 -4.18 2.01
C ILE A 95 -5.28 -4.56 0.53
N LEU A 96 -5.60 -3.57 -0.30
CA LEU A 96 -5.60 -3.71 -1.75
C LEU A 96 -4.19 -3.41 -2.28
N VAL A 97 -3.62 -4.38 -2.99
CA VAL A 97 -2.28 -4.28 -3.59
C VAL A 97 -2.39 -4.27 -5.11
N PRO A 98 -1.88 -3.22 -5.79
CA PRO A 98 -1.85 -3.19 -7.25
C PRO A 98 -0.82 -4.19 -7.78
N ASN A 99 -1.20 -4.97 -8.77
CA ASN A 99 -0.35 -5.91 -9.49
C ASN A 99 -0.54 -5.71 -11.00
N ARG A 100 0.49 -6.01 -11.78
CA ARG A 100 0.42 -5.95 -13.24
C ARG A 100 0.66 -7.32 -13.84
N THR A 101 -0.21 -7.75 -14.74
CA THR A 101 0.11 -8.92 -15.57
C THR A 101 1.25 -8.57 -16.51
N VAL A 102 2.05 -9.57 -16.89
CA VAL A 102 3.13 -9.38 -17.86
C VAL A 102 2.51 -9.13 -19.24
N ALA A 103 3.04 -8.16 -19.98
CA ALA A 103 2.63 -7.91 -21.35
C ALA A 103 2.90 -9.12 -22.24
N LYS A 104 2.10 -9.28 -23.29
CA LYS A 104 2.24 -10.38 -24.25
C LYS A 104 2.39 -9.83 -25.66
N PHE A 105 3.12 -10.53 -26.52
CA PHE A 105 3.23 -10.23 -27.94
C PHE A 105 2.84 -11.47 -28.76
N LYS A 106 2.40 -11.24 -29.98
CA LYS A 106 2.09 -12.30 -30.95
C LYS A 106 3.32 -12.56 -31.81
N ASP A 107 3.82 -13.79 -31.81
CA ASP A 107 4.96 -14.17 -32.66
C ASP A 107 4.55 -14.38 -34.12
N LYS A 108 5.53 -14.74 -34.96
CA LYS A 108 5.33 -14.96 -36.41
C LYS A 108 4.38 -16.13 -36.68
N GLU A 109 4.33 -17.11 -35.77
CA GLU A 109 3.45 -18.27 -35.81
C GLU A 109 2.03 -17.96 -35.28
N GLY A 110 1.78 -16.73 -34.82
CA GLY A 110 0.50 -16.29 -34.31
C GLY A 110 0.22 -16.64 -32.85
N THR A 111 1.21 -17.16 -32.12
CA THR A 111 1.12 -17.58 -30.72
C THR A 111 1.43 -16.42 -29.77
N TRP A 112 0.68 -16.32 -28.68
CA TRP A 112 0.89 -15.30 -27.66
C TRP A 112 1.99 -15.70 -26.66
N LYS A 113 3.11 -14.99 -26.66
CA LYS A 113 4.22 -15.14 -25.72
C LYS A 113 4.32 -13.96 -24.76
N THR A 114 4.87 -14.17 -23.57
CA THR A 114 5.16 -13.06 -22.63
C THR A 114 6.39 -12.28 -23.09
N VAL A 115 6.37 -10.96 -22.97
CA VAL A 115 7.52 -10.11 -23.36
C VAL A 115 8.81 -10.47 -22.61
N THR A 116 8.70 -10.98 -21.38
CA THR A 116 9.85 -11.45 -20.58
C THR A 116 10.52 -12.71 -21.14
N LYS A 117 9.88 -13.41 -22.07
CA LYS A 117 10.40 -14.60 -22.75
C LYS A 117 10.81 -14.31 -24.20
N ALA A 118 10.75 -13.05 -24.64
CA ALA A 118 11.14 -12.67 -26.00
C ALA A 118 12.66 -12.84 -26.21
N ASN A 119 13.04 -13.42 -27.34
CA ASN A 119 14.43 -13.45 -27.79
C ASN A 119 14.86 -12.08 -28.37
N GLU A 120 16.15 -11.92 -28.69
CA GLU A 120 16.70 -10.65 -29.19
C GLU A 120 16.04 -10.14 -30.48
N GLN A 121 15.67 -11.03 -31.40
CA GLN A 121 14.96 -10.64 -32.63
C GLN A 121 13.51 -10.22 -32.35
N GLU A 122 12.82 -10.91 -31.44
CA GLU A 122 11.45 -10.60 -31.02
C GLU A 122 11.41 -9.27 -30.23
N LYS A 123 12.41 -8.98 -29.39
CA LYS A 123 12.53 -7.68 -28.70
C LYS A 123 12.64 -6.52 -29.68
N LYS A 124 13.49 -6.62 -30.70
CA LYS A 124 13.60 -5.60 -31.76
C LYS A 124 12.28 -5.37 -32.49
N GLN A 125 11.52 -6.44 -32.75
CA GLN A 125 10.20 -6.37 -33.38
C GLN A 125 9.16 -5.71 -32.46
N ILE A 126 9.22 -5.96 -31.15
CA ILE A 126 8.37 -5.30 -30.15
C ILE A 126 8.69 -3.80 -30.09
N GLU A 127 9.97 -3.43 -30.05
CA GLU A 127 10.43 -2.03 -29.99
C GLU A 127 10.07 -1.25 -31.25
N SER A 128 10.23 -1.85 -32.42
CA SER A 128 9.84 -1.26 -33.71
C SER A 128 8.33 -1.27 -33.96
N LYS A 129 7.53 -1.83 -33.04
CA LYS A 129 6.07 -2.00 -33.15
C LYS A 129 5.65 -2.83 -34.38
N SER A 130 6.52 -3.73 -34.85
CA SER A 130 6.24 -4.59 -36.01
C SER A 130 5.44 -5.85 -35.66
N VAL A 131 5.13 -6.08 -34.38
CA VAL A 131 4.30 -7.19 -33.88
C VAL A 131 3.18 -6.69 -32.98
N GLU A 132 2.07 -7.43 -32.92
CA GLU A 132 0.95 -7.10 -32.04
C GLU A 132 1.34 -7.31 -30.57
N VAL A 133 1.17 -6.28 -29.73
CA VAL A 133 1.47 -6.32 -28.29
C VAL A 133 0.22 -6.03 -27.48
N LYS A 134 -0.12 -6.94 -26.57
CA LYS A 134 -1.14 -6.74 -25.53
C LYS A 134 -0.45 -6.28 -24.24
N PRO A 135 -0.69 -5.03 -23.79
CA PRO A 135 -0.06 -4.52 -22.58
C PRO A 135 -0.51 -5.30 -21.34
N GLY A 136 0.35 -5.27 -20.33
CA GLY A 136 0.01 -5.77 -19.01
C GLY A 136 -1.21 -5.05 -18.45
N ARG A 137 -2.11 -5.80 -17.81
CA ARG A 137 -3.32 -5.27 -17.18
C ARG A 137 -3.07 -5.06 -15.70
N LEU A 138 -3.46 -3.90 -15.19
CA LEU A 138 -3.51 -3.63 -13.75
C LEU A 138 -4.67 -4.43 -13.14
N TYR A 139 -4.40 -5.12 -12.05
CA TYR A 139 -5.41 -5.76 -11.22
C TYR A 139 -5.03 -5.63 -9.75
N PHE A 140 -6.01 -5.74 -8.86
CA PHE A 140 -5.77 -5.69 -7.43
C PHE A 140 -5.83 -7.09 -6.83
N ALA A 141 -5.03 -7.31 -5.80
CA ALA A 141 -5.08 -8.51 -4.96
C ALA A 141 -5.17 -8.12 -3.49
N VAL A 142 -5.60 -9.06 -2.65
CA VAL A 142 -5.59 -8.89 -1.20
C VAL A 142 -4.18 -9.13 -0.67
N GLY A 143 -3.52 -8.06 -0.21
CA GLY A 143 -2.28 -8.12 0.55
C GLY A 143 -2.53 -8.13 2.06
N HIS A 144 -1.48 -8.39 2.83
CA HIS A 144 -1.53 -8.37 4.30
C HIS A 144 -0.38 -7.53 4.85
N VAL A 145 -0.73 -6.62 5.76
CA VAL A 145 0.20 -5.83 6.56
C VAL A 145 -0.03 -6.10 8.04
N PHE A 146 0.93 -5.73 8.87
CA PHE A 146 0.93 -5.96 10.30
C PHE A 146 1.34 -4.67 11.00
N ASP A 147 0.69 -4.35 12.10
CA ASP A 147 1.06 -3.23 12.96
C ASP A 147 2.30 -3.57 13.82
N VAL A 148 3.05 -2.55 14.24
CA VAL A 148 4.22 -2.67 15.12
C VAL A 148 3.92 -3.46 16.39
N SER A 149 2.73 -3.29 16.97
CA SER A 149 2.29 -4.02 18.17
C SER A 149 2.27 -5.56 17.97
N GLN A 150 2.15 -5.99 16.72
CA GLN A 150 2.19 -7.40 16.29
C GLN A 150 3.63 -7.92 16.11
N THR A 151 4.63 -7.10 16.42
CA THR A 151 6.07 -7.41 16.34
C THR A 151 6.75 -7.17 17.69
N ASN A 152 8.05 -7.42 17.76
CA ASN A 152 8.88 -7.11 18.93
C ASN A 152 9.58 -5.74 18.85
N ALA A 153 9.30 -4.93 17.82
CA ALA A 153 9.82 -3.57 17.72
C ALA A 153 9.24 -2.68 18.84
N LYS A 154 10.08 -1.79 19.38
CA LYS A 154 9.68 -0.82 20.39
C LYS A 154 9.59 0.59 19.78
N ALA A 155 9.10 1.55 20.56
CA ALA A 155 8.94 2.93 20.12
C ALA A 155 10.27 3.54 19.67
N GLU A 156 11.37 3.20 20.34
CA GLU A 156 12.71 3.70 20.05
C GLU A 156 13.26 3.18 18.70
N ASP A 157 12.75 2.04 18.21
CA ASP A 157 13.13 1.49 16.92
C ASP A 157 12.44 2.20 15.75
N LEU A 158 11.28 2.82 16.00
CA LEU A 158 10.39 3.32 14.95
C LEU A 158 10.99 4.45 14.10
N PRO A 159 11.76 5.42 14.65
CA PRO A 159 12.44 6.42 13.82
C PRO A 159 13.42 5.80 12.81
N ARG A 160 14.09 4.70 13.18
CA ARG A 160 15.01 3.97 12.29
C ARG A 160 14.25 3.12 11.26
N ILE A 161 13.13 2.52 11.65
CA ILE A 161 12.33 1.65 10.78
C ILE A 161 11.55 2.47 9.74
N PHE A 162 10.96 3.59 10.17
CA PHE A 162 10.18 4.52 9.37
C PHE A 162 10.76 5.94 9.49
N PRO A 163 11.86 6.24 8.77
CA PRO A 163 12.41 7.59 8.78
C PRO A 163 11.36 8.59 8.27
N ASN A 164 11.40 9.82 8.78
CA ASN A 164 10.52 10.93 8.40
C ASN A 164 9.02 10.69 8.64
N ARG A 165 8.66 9.70 9.47
CA ARG A 165 7.27 9.44 9.85
C ARG A 165 6.82 10.24 11.06
N TRP A 166 7.68 10.32 12.04
CA TRP A 166 7.43 11.05 13.27
C TRP A 166 7.72 12.51 12.96
N LEU A 167 6.77 13.39 13.26
CA LEU A 167 7.04 14.82 13.38
C LEU A 167 7.62 15.06 14.77
N ASP A 168 8.68 14.32 15.11
CA ASP A 168 9.45 14.47 16.33
C ASP A 168 10.65 15.38 16.04
N GLY A 169 10.67 16.51 16.74
CA GLY A 169 11.67 17.55 16.53
C GLY A 169 11.07 18.93 16.73
N SER A 170 11.89 19.83 17.27
CA SER A 170 11.60 21.26 17.23
C SER A 170 12.08 21.77 15.87
N VAL A 171 11.22 22.48 15.15
CA VAL A 171 11.70 23.31 14.05
C VAL A 171 12.38 24.51 14.70
N THR A 172 13.71 24.52 14.71
CA THR A 172 14.49 25.70 15.10
C THR A 172 13.98 26.90 14.33
N ASP A 173 13.65 27.97 15.05
CA ASP A 173 13.10 29.19 14.48
C ASP A 173 11.80 29.02 13.67
N TYR A 174 10.90 28.10 14.09
CA TYR A 174 9.57 27.92 13.48
C TYR A 174 8.82 29.24 13.24
N LYS A 175 8.91 30.18 14.18
CA LYS A 175 8.32 31.53 14.03
C LYS A 175 8.89 32.30 12.83
N SER A 176 10.19 32.20 12.58
CA SER A 176 10.86 32.85 11.45
C SER A 176 10.47 32.19 10.13
N LEU A 177 10.43 30.85 10.09
CA LEU A 177 9.92 30.10 8.93
C LEU A 177 8.48 30.49 8.60
N TYR A 178 7.61 30.51 9.61
CA TYR A 178 6.19 30.86 9.45
C TYR A 178 6.02 32.29 8.95
N LYS A 179 6.70 33.28 9.56
CA LYS A 179 6.71 34.67 9.08
C LYS A 179 7.21 34.80 7.64
N GLY A 180 8.24 34.03 7.27
CA GLY A 180 8.73 34.00 5.89
C GLY A 180 7.69 33.45 4.91
N MET A 181 6.96 32.39 5.30
CA MET A 181 5.87 31.84 4.50
C MET A 181 4.69 32.81 4.36
N GLU A 182 4.31 33.51 5.43
CA GLU A 182 3.29 34.57 5.38
C GLU A 182 3.70 35.69 4.43
N ALA A 183 4.93 36.20 4.53
CA ALA A 183 5.43 37.25 3.66
C ALA A 183 5.44 36.84 2.17
N ILE A 184 5.80 35.59 1.86
CA ILE A 184 5.72 35.05 0.50
C ILE A 184 4.27 34.94 0.02
N ALA A 185 3.37 34.45 0.88
CA ALA A 185 1.96 34.32 0.54
C ALA A 185 1.31 35.68 0.27
N GLU A 186 1.62 36.69 1.09
CA GLU A 186 1.19 38.08 0.90
C GLU A 186 1.75 38.66 -0.40
N LYS A 187 3.06 38.51 -0.65
CA LYS A 187 3.68 38.97 -1.90
C LYS A 187 3.03 38.34 -3.14
N LYS A 188 2.79 37.02 -3.12
CA LYS A 188 2.13 36.31 -4.24
C LYS A 188 0.64 36.62 -4.38
N ARG A 189 -0.02 37.05 -3.30
CA ARG A 189 -1.39 37.54 -3.32
C ARG A 189 -1.46 38.93 -3.95
N CYS A 190 -0.41 39.75 -3.80
CA CYS A 190 -0.27 41.06 -4.43
C CYS A 190 0.17 41.01 -5.90
N GLU A 191 0.76 39.91 -6.37
CA GLU A 191 1.15 39.72 -7.79
C GLU A 191 -0.01 39.23 -8.69
N ASN A 192 -1.20 38.96 -8.13
CA ASN A 192 -2.40 38.52 -8.85
C ASN A 192 -3.50 39.60 -8.93
N TYR A 193 -3.12 40.88 -8.82
CA TYR A 193 -3.97 42.03 -9.13
C TYR A 193 -3.26 43.00 -10.06
#